data_AF-A0A1I7RLT3-F1
#
_entry.id   AF-A0A1I7RLT3-F1
#
_cell.length_a   1.000
_cell.length_b   1.000
_cell.length_c   1.000
_cell.angle_alpha   90.00
_cell.angle_beta   90.00
_cell.angle_gamma   90.00
#
_symmetry.space_group_name_H-M   'P 1'
#
loop_
_entity.id
_entity.type
_entity.pdbx_description
1 polymer ?
#
loop_
_entity_poly.entity_id
_entity_poly.type
_entity_poly.pdbx_seq_one_letter_code
_entity_poly.pdbx_strand_id
1 'polypeptide(L)'
;MGKLRFTFSCFHKPLFGWKGSFVVTQAGAERRVTFDHGMEGSIAEDCFFSMIAYRDGYTFDFIEGEMYEKSPFTFWDFLQQRKRWLQGIYLTVHSKHIPWKNKILLALSLYAWATMPLTTCQVFLCPLFPLPRWPVTDAMVALIAAVNLYMYVFGVLKSFSHKYRSNFLRLVLYLLAGIVTVPFNVLIENTAVVMGMYGQKDEFYIVKKDLHIIDV
;
A
#
# COMPACT_ATOMS: atom_id res chain seq x y z
N MET A 1 4.84 -4.58 -5.03
CA MET A 1 4.39 -5.99 -4.88
C MET A 1 5.36 -6.89 -4.13
N GLY A 2 6.67 -6.58 -4.04
CA GLY A 2 7.65 -7.47 -3.38
C GLY A 2 7.29 -7.95 -1.97
N LYS A 3 6.74 -7.05 -1.12
CA LYS A 3 6.21 -7.40 0.21
C LYS A 3 5.19 -8.54 0.17
N LEU A 4 4.19 -8.43 -0.70
CA LEU A 4 3.10 -9.41 -0.83
C LEU A 4 3.60 -10.74 -1.42
N ARG A 5 4.46 -10.66 -2.43
CA ARG A 5 5.09 -11.86 -3.03
C ARG A 5 5.85 -12.65 -1.98
N PHE A 6 6.66 -11.98 -1.17
CA PHE A 6 7.41 -12.62 -0.09
C PHE A 6 6.47 -13.24 0.96
N THR A 7 5.45 -12.51 1.42
CA THR A 7 4.54 -13.05 2.44
C THR A 7 3.75 -14.27 1.96
N PHE A 8 3.29 -14.26 0.71
CA PHE A 8 2.52 -15.37 0.16
C PHE A 8 3.40 -16.57 -0.16
N SER A 9 4.57 -16.36 -0.76
CA SER A 9 5.44 -17.47 -1.15
C SER A 9 6.11 -18.15 0.04
N CYS A 10 6.49 -17.40 1.08
CA CYS A 10 7.23 -17.95 2.23
C CYS A 10 6.33 -18.38 3.39
N PHE A 11 5.26 -17.64 3.67
CA PHE A 11 4.39 -17.89 4.83
C PHE A 11 3.01 -18.40 4.46
N HIS A 12 2.63 -18.35 3.18
CA HIS A 12 1.31 -18.69 2.68
C HIS A 12 0.14 -17.95 3.38
N LYS A 13 0.39 -16.71 3.83
CA LYS A 13 -0.52 -15.94 4.71
C LYS A 13 -0.56 -14.45 4.36
N PRO A 14 -1.72 -13.76 4.54
CA PRO A 14 -1.88 -12.34 4.24
C PRO A 14 -1.45 -11.43 5.40
N LEU A 15 -0.22 -11.62 5.90
CA LEU A 15 0.25 -10.99 7.13
C LEU A 15 0.21 -9.44 7.12
N PHE A 16 0.45 -8.81 5.96
CA PHE A 16 0.45 -7.35 5.80
C PHE A 16 -0.65 -6.86 4.86
N GLY A 17 -1.78 -7.58 4.87
CA GLY A 17 -2.93 -7.34 4.00
C GLY A 17 -2.86 -8.09 2.68
N TRP A 18 -3.89 -7.86 1.87
CA TRP A 18 -4.05 -8.43 0.54
C TRP A 18 -4.48 -7.32 -0.41
N LYS A 19 -4.18 -7.48 -1.70
CA LYS A 19 -4.60 -6.53 -2.74
C LYS A 19 -5.71 -7.18 -3.55
N GLY A 20 -6.85 -6.50 -3.70
CA GLY A 20 -8.02 -7.03 -4.40
C GLY A 20 -7.90 -7.08 -5.93
N SER A 21 -6.90 -6.44 -6.52
CA SER A 21 -6.71 -6.47 -7.97
C SER A 21 -5.96 -7.73 -8.40
N PHE A 22 -6.45 -8.35 -9.47
CA PHE A 22 -5.83 -9.52 -10.10
C PHE A 22 -5.66 -10.74 -9.20
N VAL A 23 -6.71 -11.02 -8.42
CA VAL A 23 -6.75 -12.17 -7.52
C VAL A 23 -7.46 -13.35 -8.17
N VAL A 24 -7.04 -14.55 -7.82
CA VAL A 24 -7.72 -15.79 -8.21
C VAL A 24 -8.06 -16.55 -6.94
N THR A 25 -9.35 -16.76 -6.74
CA THR A 25 -9.93 -17.46 -5.59
C THR A 25 -10.55 -18.77 -6.05
N GLN A 26 -10.44 -19.83 -5.24
CA GLN A 26 -11.25 -21.01 -5.48
C GLN A 26 -12.71 -20.67 -5.24
N ALA A 27 -13.58 -20.95 -6.21
CA ALA A 27 -15.01 -20.60 -6.13
C ALA A 27 -15.68 -21.13 -4.84
N GLY A 28 -15.28 -22.32 -4.36
CA GLY A 28 -15.79 -22.87 -3.11
C GLY A 28 -15.33 -22.11 -1.86
N ALA A 29 -14.09 -21.61 -1.85
CA ALA A 29 -13.57 -20.79 -0.76
C ALA A 29 -14.24 -19.41 -0.75
N GLU A 30 -14.37 -18.79 -1.93
CA GLU A 30 -15.05 -17.50 -2.09
C GLU A 30 -16.51 -17.55 -1.65
N ARG A 31 -17.26 -18.59 -2.05
CA ARG A 31 -18.65 -18.77 -1.61
C ARG A 31 -18.80 -18.97 -0.10
N ARG A 32 -17.79 -19.57 0.55
CA ARG A 32 -17.81 -19.81 2.00
C ARG A 32 -17.44 -18.56 2.80
N VAL A 33 -16.42 -17.83 2.35
CA VAL A 33 -15.94 -16.63 3.04
C VAL A 33 -16.83 -15.44 2.74
N THR A 34 -17.29 -15.29 1.49
CA THR A 34 -18.00 -14.15 0.89
C THR A 34 -17.23 -12.83 0.95
N PHE A 35 -17.46 -11.94 -0.02
CA PHE A 35 -17.00 -10.54 0.06
C PHE A 35 -18.02 -9.64 0.78
N ASP A 36 -19.24 -10.14 0.99
CA ASP A 36 -20.30 -9.40 1.67
C ASP A 36 -20.19 -9.55 3.19
N HIS A 37 -19.45 -8.63 3.80
CA HIS A 37 -19.23 -8.55 5.25
C HIS A 37 -19.89 -7.30 5.88
N GLY A 38 -20.86 -6.70 5.20
CA GLY A 38 -21.51 -5.46 5.64
C GLY A 38 -20.63 -4.22 5.52
N MET A 39 -21.05 -3.12 6.17
CA MET A 39 -20.44 -1.80 5.98
C MET A 39 -18.96 -1.73 6.40
N GLU A 40 -18.56 -2.42 7.48
CA GLU A 40 -17.16 -2.44 7.94
C GLU A 40 -16.22 -3.11 6.93
N GLY A 41 -16.73 -4.12 6.19
CA GLY A 41 -15.99 -4.85 5.18
C GLY A 41 -15.94 -4.15 3.83
N SER A 42 -16.93 -3.31 3.51
CA SER A 42 -17.10 -2.73 2.17
C SER A 42 -15.96 -1.78 1.75
N ILE A 43 -15.28 -1.12 2.69
CA ILE A 43 -14.25 -0.12 2.36
C ILE A 43 -12.94 -0.75 1.94
N ALA A 44 -12.56 -1.86 2.56
CA ALA A 44 -11.41 -2.68 2.20
C ALA A 44 -11.84 -4.15 2.13
N GLU A 45 -12.75 -4.43 1.19
CA GLU A 45 -13.34 -5.74 0.93
C GLU A 45 -12.28 -6.82 0.75
N ASP A 46 -11.19 -6.49 0.06
CA ASP A 46 -10.04 -7.35 -0.16
C ASP A 46 -9.32 -7.67 1.15
N CYS A 47 -8.95 -6.64 1.90
CA CYS A 47 -8.28 -6.82 3.19
C CYS A 47 -9.14 -7.64 4.15
N PHE A 48 -10.44 -7.32 4.24
CA PHE A 48 -11.37 -8.00 5.13
C PHE A 48 -11.57 -9.46 4.73
N PHE A 49 -11.85 -9.74 3.46
CA PHE A 49 -11.95 -11.10 2.92
C PHE A 49 -10.69 -11.90 3.25
N SER A 50 -9.50 -11.33 3.03
CA SER A 50 -8.24 -12.05 3.25
C SER A 50 -8.03 -12.43 4.70
N MET A 51 -8.44 -11.57 5.64
CA MET A 51 -8.31 -11.80 7.06
C MET A 51 -9.31 -12.84 7.59
N ILE A 52 -10.52 -12.85 7.04
CA ILE A 52 -11.52 -13.88 7.34
C ILE A 52 -11.10 -15.23 6.75
N ALA A 53 -10.64 -15.26 5.49
CA ALA A 53 -10.11 -16.47 4.88
C ALA A 53 -8.90 -17.01 5.68
N TYR A 54 -8.02 -16.12 6.16
CA TYR A 54 -6.91 -16.53 7.02
C TYR A 54 -7.37 -17.06 8.39
N ARG A 55 -8.41 -16.47 8.98
CA ARG A 55 -9.05 -16.98 10.20
C ARG A 55 -9.60 -18.40 9.98
N ASP A 56 -10.22 -18.63 8.83
CA ASP A 56 -10.85 -19.91 8.48
C ASP A 56 -9.85 -20.98 8.01
N GLY A 57 -8.55 -20.66 8.04
CA GLY A 57 -7.45 -21.61 7.78
C GLY A 57 -7.05 -21.73 6.31
N TYR A 58 -7.53 -20.85 5.43
CA TYR A 58 -7.11 -20.85 4.03
C TYR A 58 -5.68 -20.33 3.88
N THR A 59 -4.99 -20.88 2.89
CA THR A 59 -3.62 -20.50 2.50
C THR A 59 -3.63 -19.60 1.27
N PHE A 60 -2.64 -18.74 1.17
CA PHE A 60 -2.44 -17.81 0.06
C PHE A 60 -1.16 -18.15 -0.67
N ASP A 61 -1.12 -17.92 -1.97
CA ASP A 61 0.10 -18.09 -2.76
C ASP A 61 0.22 -16.97 -3.81
N PHE A 62 1.42 -16.75 -4.30
CA PHE A 62 1.70 -15.78 -5.34
C PHE A 62 1.79 -16.45 -6.70
N ILE A 63 0.87 -16.10 -7.61
CA ILE A 63 0.94 -16.54 -9.00
C ILE A 63 1.96 -15.65 -9.72
N GLU A 64 3.01 -16.27 -10.27
CA GLU A 64 4.00 -15.58 -11.06
C GLU A 64 3.37 -15.06 -12.37
N GLY A 65 3.39 -13.75 -12.55
CA GLY A 65 2.81 -13.09 -13.72
C GLY A 65 3.11 -11.61 -13.76
N GLU A 66 3.05 -11.04 -14.97
CA GLU A 66 3.15 -9.59 -15.18
C GLU A 66 1.77 -9.02 -15.48
N MET A 67 1.41 -7.95 -14.76
CA MET A 67 0.10 -7.31 -14.87
C MET A 67 0.28 -5.80 -14.95
N TYR A 68 -0.41 -5.20 -15.91
CA TYR A 68 -0.38 -3.76 -16.15
C TYR A 68 -1.61 -3.14 -15.51
N GLU A 69 -1.39 -2.39 -14.43
CA GLU A 69 -2.44 -1.62 -13.79
C GLU A 69 -2.24 -0.13 -14.03
N LYS A 70 -3.35 0.59 -14.28
CA LYS A 70 -3.35 2.04 -14.34
C LYS A 70 -3.31 2.64 -12.94
N SER A 71 -2.38 3.55 -12.70
CA SER A 71 -2.33 4.40 -11.51
C SER A 71 -3.43 5.48 -11.58
N PRO A 72 -3.74 6.15 -10.45
CA PRO A 72 -4.55 7.37 -10.47
C PRO A 72 -3.97 8.43 -11.42
N PHE A 73 -4.84 9.21 -12.05
CA PHE A 73 -4.46 10.23 -13.03
C PHE A 73 -4.28 11.62 -12.39
N THR A 74 -4.95 11.88 -11.26
CA THR A 74 -4.88 13.16 -10.56
C THR A 74 -4.37 13.00 -9.13
N PHE A 75 -3.85 14.10 -8.55
CA PHE A 75 -3.43 14.12 -7.15
C PHE A 75 -4.59 13.88 -6.18
N TRP A 76 -5.77 14.39 -6.51
CA TRP A 76 -6.97 14.22 -5.70
C TRP A 76 -7.43 12.75 -5.68
N ASP A 77 -7.36 12.05 -6.82
CA ASP A 77 -7.65 10.62 -6.88
C ASP A 77 -6.67 9.80 -6.05
N PHE A 78 -5.38 10.15 -6.11
CA PHE A 78 -4.34 9.47 -5.35
C PHE A 78 -4.54 9.67 -3.83
N LEU A 79 -4.84 10.90 -3.40
CA LEU A 79 -5.12 11.20 -2.00
C LEU A 79 -6.33 10.43 -1.48
N GLN A 80 -7.44 10.43 -2.23
CA GLN A 80 -8.65 9.70 -1.83
C GLN A 80 -8.43 8.19 -1.80
N GLN A 81 -7.66 7.64 -2.73
CA GLN A 81 -7.29 6.23 -2.71
C GLN A 81 -6.52 5.87 -1.43
N ARG A 82 -5.55 6.69 -1.02
CA ARG A 82 -4.78 6.47 0.22
C ARG A 82 -5.63 6.65 1.48
N LYS A 83 -6.49 7.67 1.50
CA LYS A 83 -7.50 7.86 2.57
C LYS A 83 -8.36 6.60 2.74
N ARG A 84 -8.91 6.07 1.63
CA ARG A 84 -9.73 4.84 1.64
C ARG A 84 -8.98 3.65 2.19
N TRP A 85 -7.73 3.44 1.76
CA TRP A 85 -6.91 2.32 2.25
C TRP A 85 -6.65 2.42 3.76
N LEU A 86 -6.31 3.59 4.28
CA LEU A 86 -6.08 3.77 5.71
C LEU A 86 -7.36 3.49 6.51
N GLN A 87 -8.49 4.05 6.09
CA GLN A 87 -9.78 3.87 6.77
C GLN A 87 -10.25 2.40 6.70
N GLY A 88 -10.13 1.75 5.54
CA GLY A 88 -10.51 0.36 5.38
C GLY A 88 -9.66 -0.59 6.23
N ILE A 89 -8.32 -0.42 6.24
CA ILE A 89 -7.44 -1.21 7.11
C ILE A 89 -7.75 -0.94 8.58
N TYR A 90 -8.03 0.31 8.95
CA TYR A 90 -8.44 0.65 10.32
C TYR A 90 -9.70 -0.11 10.74
N LEU A 91 -10.73 -0.16 9.90
CA LEU A 91 -11.95 -0.92 10.16
C LEU A 91 -11.67 -2.42 10.27
N THR A 92 -10.87 -2.99 9.36
CA THR A 92 -10.49 -4.41 9.43
C THR A 92 -9.75 -4.75 10.73
N VAL A 93 -8.81 -3.90 11.17
CA VAL A 93 -8.04 -4.10 12.41
C VAL A 93 -8.93 -4.00 13.65
N HIS A 94 -9.95 -3.14 13.65
CA HIS A 94 -10.82 -2.95 14.82
C HIS A 94 -12.06 -3.86 14.80
N SER A 95 -12.34 -4.56 13.71
CA SER A 95 -13.50 -5.44 13.62
C SER A 95 -13.41 -6.62 14.59
N LYS A 96 -14.54 -6.93 15.24
CA LYS A 96 -14.66 -8.04 16.21
C LYS A 96 -14.73 -9.42 15.52
N HIS A 97 -15.04 -9.44 14.23
CA HIS A 97 -15.19 -10.68 13.46
C HIS A 97 -13.86 -11.40 13.18
N ILE A 98 -12.73 -10.70 13.34
CA ILE A 98 -11.38 -11.20 13.07
C ILE A 98 -10.60 -11.29 14.39
N PRO A 99 -10.09 -12.49 14.77
CA PRO A 99 -9.27 -12.65 15.97
C PRO A 99 -8.02 -11.78 15.96
N TRP A 100 -7.62 -11.27 17.13
CA TRP A 100 -6.43 -10.41 17.27
C TRP A 100 -5.17 -11.05 16.68
N LYS A 101 -4.96 -12.36 16.90
CA LYS A 101 -3.78 -13.10 16.41
C LYS A 101 -3.55 -12.96 14.90
N ASN A 102 -4.62 -12.87 14.12
CA ASN A 102 -4.56 -12.80 12.66
C ASN A 102 -4.25 -11.39 12.16
N LYS A 103 -4.57 -10.37 12.96
CA LYS A 103 -4.46 -8.96 12.59
C LYS A 103 -3.33 -8.18 13.28
N ILE A 104 -2.51 -8.80 14.14
CA ILE A 104 -1.36 -8.12 14.80
C ILE A 104 -0.42 -7.47 13.79
N LEU A 105 0.02 -8.21 12.77
CA LEU A 105 0.97 -7.68 11.78
C LEU A 105 0.33 -6.62 10.87
N LEU A 106 -0.96 -6.77 10.56
CA LEU A 106 -1.74 -5.74 9.86
C LEU A 106 -1.86 -4.47 10.72
N ALA A 107 -2.14 -4.61 12.02
CA ALA A 107 -2.24 -3.50 12.97
C ALA A 107 -0.90 -2.76 13.10
N LEU A 108 0.21 -3.49 13.22
CA LEU A 108 1.55 -2.89 13.24
C LEU A 108 1.82 -2.09 11.95
N SER A 109 1.46 -2.64 10.79
CA SER A 109 1.60 -1.94 9.51
C SER A 109 0.71 -0.69 9.43
N LEU A 110 -0.51 -0.75 9.97
CA LEU A 110 -1.44 0.38 10.02
C LEU A 110 -0.90 1.50 10.90
N TYR A 111 -0.51 1.18 12.14
CA TYR A 111 -0.04 2.20 13.08
C TYR A 111 1.31 2.77 12.67
N ALA A 112 2.21 1.97 12.09
CA ALA A 112 3.43 2.48 11.47
C ALA A 112 3.11 3.53 10.39
N TRP A 113 2.10 3.26 9.54
CA TRP A 113 1.66 4.22 8.53
C TRP A 113 0.96 5.44 9.13
N ALA A 114 0.11 5.26 10.15
CA ALA A 114 -0.57 6.36 10.84
C ALA A 114 0.41 7.30 11.56
N THR A 115 1.56 6.79 12.03
CA THR A 115 2.62 7.61 12.65
C THR A 115 3.58 8.27 11.65
N MET A 116 3.41 8.04 10.35
CA MET A 116 4.27 8.63 9.31
C MET A 116 4.37 10.16 9.33
N PRO A 117 3.29 10.93 9.64
CA PRO A 117 3.41 12.38 9.78
C PRO A 117 4.37 12.80 10.90
N LEU A 118 4.36 12.07 12.03
CA LEU A 118 5.26 12.33 13.15
C LEU A 118 6.72 12.04 12.78
N THR A 119 6.97 10.91 12.12
CA THR A 119 8.33 10.54 11.68
C THR A 119 8.84 11.47 10.58
N THR A 120 7.96 11.98 9.71
CA THR A 120 8.35 12.98 8.70
C THR A 120 8.70 14.32 9.36
N CYS A 121 7.94 14.76 10.36
CA CYS A 121 8.26 15.97 11.12
C CYS A 121 9.64 15.89 11.79
N GLN A 122 10.06 14.69 12.21
CA GLN A 122 11.38 14.48 12.80
C GLN A 122 12.53 14.89 11.86
N VAL A 123 12.37 14.76 10.54
CA VAL A 123 13.38 15.19 9.55
C VAL A 123 13.67 16.69 9.67
N PHE A 124 12.64 17.50 9.98
CA PHE A 124 12.77 18.95 10.16
C PHE A 124 13.15 19.35 11.59
N LEU A 125 12.71 18.57 12.58
CA LEU A 125 12.96 18.85 14.00
C LEU A 125 14.37 18.45 14.45
N CYS A 126 14.93 17.34 13.95
CA CYS A 126 16.25 16.86 14.34
C CYS A 126 17.40 17.87 14.10
N PRO A 127 17.44 18.62 12.99
CA PRO A 127 18.41 19.70 12.80
C PRO A 127 18.26 20.86 13.79
N LEU A 128 17.03 21.12 14.26
CA LEU A 128 16.72 22.22 15.19
C LEU A 128 16.96 21.82 16.65
N PHE A 129 16.69 20.57 17.00
CA PHE A 129 16.82 20.01 18.36
C PHE A 129 17.54 18.66 18.29
N PRO A 130 18.88 18.62 18.35
CA PRO A 130 19.63 17.38 18.24
C PRO A 130 19.43 16.51 19.48
N LEU A 131 18.72 15.39 19.30
CA LEU A 131 18.58 14.34 20.30
C LEU A 131 19.82 13.43 20.32
N PRO A 132 20.12 12.76 21.45
CA PRO A 132 21.21 11.79 21.52
C PRO A 132 21.04 10.69 20.47
N ARG A 133 22.07 10.47 19.66
CA ARG A 133 22.05 9.52 18.56
C ARG A 133 22.29 8.10 19.07
N TRP A 134 21.49 7.16 18.62
CA TRP A 134 21.71 5.74 18.87
C TRP A 134 22.05 5.04 17.55
N PRO A 135 23.28 4.53 17.35
CA PRO A 135 23.72 4.03 16.04
C PRO A 135 22.85 2.91 15.46
N VAL A 136 22.25 2.09 16.32
CA VAL A 136 21.37 0.99 15.91
C VAL A 136 20.09 1.54 15.27
N THR A 137 19.46 2.55 15.87
CA THR A 137 18.24 3.14 15.31
C THR A 137 18.53 3.86 14.01
N ASP A 138 19.65 4.57 13.93
CA ASP A 138 20.08 5.26 12.72
C ASP A 138 20.33 4.27 11.57
N ALA A 139 21.00 3.14 11.85
CA ALA A 139 21.22 2.07 10.89
C ALA A 139 19.91 1.43 10.40
N MET A 140 18.95 1.19 11.30
CA MET A 140 17.64 0.64 10.93
C MET A 140 16.84 1.60 10.06
N VAL A 141 16.81 2.89 10.40
CA VAL A 141 16.13 3.92 9.60
C VAL A 141 16.79 4.04 8.22
N ALA A 142 18.12 4.05 8.16
CA ALA A 142 18.86 4.07 6.90
C ALA A 142 18.57 2.83 6.04
N LEU A 143 18.49 1.65 6.63
CA LEU A 143 18.13 0.42 5.92
C LEU A 143 16.71 0.48 5.34
N ILE A 144 15.73 0.93 6.13
CA ILE A 144 14.34 1.09 5.67
C ILE A 144 14.29 2.10 4.52
N ALA A 145 14.98 3.23 4.63
CA ALA A 145 15.06 4.23 3.57
C ALA A 145 15.71 3.67 2.29
N ALA A 146 16.81 2.92 2.42
CA ALA A 146 17.51 2.30 1.31
C ALA A 146 16.64 1.25 0.59
N VAL A 147 15.93 0.40 1.34
CA VAL A 147 15.00 -0.59 0.78
C VAL A 147 13.84 0.10 0.05
N ASN A 148 13.25 1.16 0.63
CA ASN A 148 12.19 1.91 -0.03
C ASN A 148 12.69 2.55 -1.34
N LEU A 149 13.84 3.21 -1.31
CA LEU A 149 14.45 3.81 -2.50
C LEU A 149 14.75 2.75 -3.58
N TYR A 150 15.31 1.60 -3.18
CA TYR A 150 15.51 0.46 -4.07
C TYR A 150 14.19 0.01 -4.72
N MET A 151 13.11 -0.10 -3.96
CA MET A 151 11.80 -0.51 -4.50
C MET A 151 11.23 0.50 -5.50
N TYR A 152 11.45 1.80 -5.31
CA TYR A 152 11.10 2.84 -6.29
C TYR A 152 11.92 2.70 -7.58
N VAL A 153 13.24 2.61 -7.45
CA VAL A 153 14.16 2.46 -8.61
C VAL A 153 13.83 1.19 -9.38
N PHE A 154 13.69 0.06 -8.69
CA PHE A 154 13.29 -1.22 -9.27
C PHE A 154 11.92 -1.12 -9.96
N GLY A 155 10.96 -0.43 -9.36
CA GLY A 155 9.63 -0.20 -9.93
C GLY A 155 9.68 0.57 -11.25
N VAL A 156 10.44 1.67 -11.31
CA VAL A 156 10.64 2.46 -12.54
C VAL A 156 11.35 1.61 -13.61
N LEU A 157 12.43 0.94 -13.23
CA LEU A 157 13.16 0.05 -14.15
C LEU A 157 12.23 -1.01 -14.72
N LYS A 158 11.50 -1.75 -13.88
CA LYS A 158 10.64 -2.83 -14.36
C LYS A 158 9.48 -2.32 -15.23
N SER A 159 8.90 -1.17 -14.90
CA SER A 159 7.78 -0.59 -15.66
C SER A 159 8.18 -0.05 -17.03
N PHE A 160 9.39 0.53 -17.15
CA PHE A 160 9.82 1.24 -18.36
C PHE A 160 10.90 0.51 -19.16
N SER A 161 11.59 -0.47 -18.58
CA SER A 161 12.69 -1.20 -19.25
C SER A 161 12.21 -1.90 -20.51
N HIS A 162 11.02 -2.51 -20.51
CA HIS A 162 10.50 -3.19 -21.70
C HIS A 162 10.20 -2.20 -22.84
N LYS A 163 9.66 -1.01 -22.53
CA LYS A 163 9.23 -0.01 -23.52
C LYS A 163 10.37 0.88 -24.05
N TYR A 164 11.38 1.16 -23.22
CA TYR A 164 12.44 2.13 -23.53
C TYR A 164 13.84 1.51 -23.58
N ARG A 165 13.95 0.19 -23.76
CA ARG A 165 15.23 -0.54 -23.83
C ARG A 165 16.22 0.06 -24.84
N SER A 166 15.74 0.64 -25.94
CA SER A 166 16.57 1.25 -26.98
C SER A 166 17.05 2.66 -26.66
N ASN A 167 16.43 3.36 -25.71
CA ASN A 167 16.71 4.77 -25.41
C ASN A 167 17.17 4.94 -23.96
N PHE A 168 18.44 4.63 -23.70
CA PHE A 168 19.04 4.70 -22.36
C PHE A 168 18.84 6.08 -21.70
N LEU A 169 18.99 7.17 -22.45
CA LEU A 169 18.81 8.53 -21.93
C LEU A 169 17.39 8.78 -21.42
N ARG A 170 16.35 8.25 -22.10
CA ARG A 170 14.97 8.35 -21.63
C ARG A 170 14.75 7.55 -20.35
N LEU A 171 15.36 6.37 -20.24
CA LEU A 171 15.29 5.56 -19.02
C LEU A 171 15.93 6.28 -17.82
N VAL A 172 17.10 6.91 -18.01
CA VAL A 172 17.76 7.72 -16.97
C VAL A 172 16.89 8.91 -16.57
N LEU A 173 16.29 9.61 -17.52
CA LEU A 173 15.36 10.72 -17.23
C LEU A 173 14.16 10.26 -16.39
N TYR A 174 13.55 9.11 -16.71
CA TYR A 174 12.44 8.57 -15.91
C TYR A 174 12.87 8.11 -14.52
N LEU A 175 14.09 7.59 -14.37
CA LEU A 175 14.66 7.28 -13.06
C LEU A 175 14.85 8.53 -12.20
N LEU A 176 15.44 9.58 -12.76
CA LEU A 176 15.60 10.86 -12.08
C LEU A 176 14.24 11.46 -11.71
N ALA A 177 13.27 11.44 -12.63
CA ALA A 177 11.91 11.88 -12.36
C ALA A 177 11.24 11.05 -11.24
N GLY A 178 11.46 9.74 -11.21
CA GLY A 178 10.98 8.87 -10.14
C GLY A 178 11.58 9.21 -8.78
N ILE A 179 12.86 9.58 -8.71
CA ILE A 179 13.51 10.00 -7.46
C ILE A 179 12.99 11.37 -7.00
N VAL A 180 12.85 12.32 -7.93
CA VAL A 180 12.33 13.68 -7.64
C VAL A 180 10.88 13.64 -7.14
N THR A 181 10.09 12.66 -7.56
CA THR A 181 8.69 12.50 -7.11
C THR A 181 8.56 11.88 -5.71
N VAL A 182 9.61 11.27 -5.14
CA VAL A 182 9.58 10.69 -3.79
C VAL A 182 9.18 11.70 -2.70
N PRO A 183 9.82 12.88 -2.55
CA PRO A 183 9.42 13.85 -1.52
C PRO A 183 7.97 14.31 -1.70
N PHE A 184 7.53 14.46 -2.95
CA PHE A 184 6.14 14.82 -3.24
C PHE A 184 5.16 13.71 -2.84
N ASN A 185 5.51 12.43 -3.06
CA ASN A 185 4.72 11.31 -2.58
C ASN A 185 4.62 11.29 -1.04
N VAL A 186 5.71 11.59 -0.34
CA VAL A 186 5.70 11.69 1.14
C VAL A 186 4.74 12.77 1.62
N LEU A 187 4.71 13.94 0.96
CA LEU A 187 3.77 15.02 1.30
C LEU A 187 2.31 14.59 1.11
N ILE A 188 1.99 13.92 0.00
CA ILE A 188 0.63 13.44 -0.23
C ILE A 188 0.26 12.35 0.76
N GLU A 189 1.15 11.40 1.03
CA GLU A 189 0.87 10.32 1.99
C GLU A 189 0.62 10.90 3.40
N ASN A 190 1.40 11.88 3.85
CA ASN A 190 1.15 12.56 5.13
C ASN A 190 -0.20 13.28 5.15
N THR A 191 -0.53 14.00 4.07
CA THR A 191 -1.81 14.70 3.95
C THR A 191 -2.97 13.70 3.96
N ALA A 192 -2.84 12.58 3.25
CA ALA A 192 -3.83 11.52 3.19
C ALA A 192 -4.01 10.83 4.55
N VAL A 193 -2.94 10.66 5.32
CA VAL A 193 -3.03 10.10 6.68
C VAL A 193 -3.80 11.03 7.61
N VAL A 194 -3.45 12.32 7.62
CA VAL A 194 -4.18 13.32 8.41
C VAL A 194 -5.65 13.35 8.00
N MET A 195 -5.94 13.45 6.71
CA MET A 195 -7.33 13.43 6.20
C MET A 195 -8.06 12.11 6.47
N GLY A 196 -7.38 10.97 6.48
CA GLY A 196 -7.98 9.68 6.82
C GLY A 196 -8.29 9.52 8.30
N MET A 197 -7.50 10.15 9.17
CA MET A 197 -7.74 10.19 10.61
C MET A 197 -8.90 11.11 10.99
N TYR A 198 -9.03 12.28 10.34
CA TYR A 198 -10.07 13.28 10.64
C TYR A 198 -11.32 13.20 9.74
N GLY A 199 -11.23 12.53 8.58
CA GLY A 199 -12.32 12.44 7.62
C GLY A 199 -13.38 11.42 8.00
N GLN A 200 -14.61 11.63 7.52
CA GLN A 200 -15.70 10.66 7.63
C GLN A 200 -15.26 9.31 7.03
N LYS A 201 -15.60 8.24 7.75
CA LYS A 201 -15.14 6.87 7.46
C LYS A 201 -16.08 6.11 6.54
N ASP A 202 -17.17 6.72 6.07
CA ASP A 202 -18.28 6.00 5.46
C ASP A 202 -18.36 6.19 3.92
N GLU A 203 -17.43 6.94 3.32
CA GLU A 203 -17.45 7.25 1.89
C GLU A 203 -16.53 6.33 1.06
N PHE A 204 -17.14 5.51 0.20
CA PHE A 204 -16.42 4.68 -0.76
C PHE A 204 -16.13 5.46 -2.04
N TYR A 205 -14.94 6.08 -2.13
CA TYR A 205 -14.52 6.77 -3.35
C TYR A 205 -13.91 5.81 -4.39
N ILE A 206 -14.49 5.80 -5.58
CA ILE A 206 -13.99 5.06 -6.75
C ILE A 206 -13.28 6.03 -7.68
N VAL A 207 -11.98 5.78 -7.91
CA VAL A 207 -11.21 6.51 -8.92
C VAL A 207 -11.75 6.14 -10.29
N LYS A 208 -12.36 7.10 -10.99
CA LYS A 208 -12.80 6.90 -12.37
C LYS A 208 -11.57 6.83 -13.27
N LYS A 209 -11.30 5.65 -13.83
CA LYS A 209 -10.13 5.39 -14.71
C LYS A 209 -10.50 5.47 -16.21
N ASP A 210 -11.63 6.06 -16.53
CA ASP A 210 -12.10 6.21 -17.89
C ASP A 210 -11.32 7.35 -18.57
N LEU A 211 -10.67 7.02 -19.67
CA LEU A 211 -10.22 8.04 -20.60
C LEU A 211 -11.50 8.52 -21.30
N HIS A 212 -11.87 9.79 -21.14
CA HIS A 212 -12.68 10.43 -22.16
C HIS A 212 -11.84 10.39 -23.43
N ILE A 213 -12.10 9.40 -24.28
CA ILE A 213 -11.67 9.43 -25.67
C ILE A 213 -12.37 10.67 -26.20
N ILE A 214 -11.60 11.73 -26.42
CA ILE A 214 -12.08 12.86 -27.20
C ILE A 214 -12.21 12.27 -28.59
N ASP A 215 -13.44 11.88 -28.96
CA ASP A 215 -13.79 11.57 -30.33
C ASP A 215 -13.52 12.85 -31.13
N VAL A 216 -12.41 12.86 -31.88
CA VAL A 216 -12.09 13.86 -32.91
C VAL A 216 -12.43 13.26 -34.26
#